data_AF-A0A255GMS6-F1
#
_entry.id   AF-A0A255GMS6-F1
#
_cell.length_a   1.000
_cell.length_b   1.000
_cell.length_c   1.000
_cell.angle_alpha   90.00
_cell.angle_beta   90.00
_cell.angle_gamma   90.00
#
_symmetry.space_group_name_H-M   'P 1'
#
loop_
_entity.id
_entity.type
_entity.pdbx_description
1 polymer ?
#
loop_
_entity_poly.entity_id
_entity_poly.type
_entity_poly.pdbx_seq_one_letter_code
_entity_poly.pdbx_strand_id
1 'polypeptide(L)'
;MSNRENEELTEFELPSRDDRDDLDDDLEELDLGDDSDDDDDDDDFDEIEDATADDIDLVVGVYREDGQPVATALALDLANDLDELISQLRRQPADAGAIGMVSLVGEVFVIVRVRGANVQVLLSDAAAAGDWPIARDIADFLGVEEIPDPDDESEPMGDLGLLADVGVSDFEMEAFCDDYDSDSDELLAEIAEKIKVGPAFRRAVESFD
;
A
#
# COMPACT_ATOMS: atom_id res chain seq x y z
N MET A 1 -61.48 -10.79 -37.68
CA MET A 1 -61.44 -9.43 -37.11
C MET A 1 -59.95 -9.07 -37.11
N SER A 2 -59.42 -8.30 -38.08
CA SER A 2 -59.41 -6.81 -38.14
C SER A 2 -59.11 -6.21 -36.77
N ASN A 3 -58.09 -5.38 -36.51
CA ASN A 3 -57.23 -4.45 -37.26
C ASN A 3 -55.84 -4.46 -36.54
N ARG A 4 -54.65 -4.25 -37.14
CA ARG A 4 -54.08 -3.14 -37.94
C ARG A 4 -53.96 -1.81 -37.18
N GLU A 5 -52.71 -1.39 -36.92
CA GLU A 5 -52.11 -0.05 -36.81
C GLU A 5 -50.63 -0.32 -36.44
N ASN A 6 -49.59 -0.23 -37.27
CA ASN A 6 -49.11 0.73 -38.29
C ASN A 6 -48.75 2.11 -37.76
N GLU A 7 -47.46 2.37 -37.60
CA GLU A 7 -46.76 3.67 -37.73
C GLU A 7 -45.26 3.33 -37.90
N GLU A 8 -44.82 3.03 -39.12
CA GLU A 8 -44.26 3.94 -40.14
C GLU A 8 -42.94 4.62 -39.73
N LEU A 9 -41.85 3.98 -40.17
CA LEU A 9 -40.55 4.58 -40.42
C LEU A 9 -40.72 5.66 -41.50
N THR A 10 -40.31 6.88 -41.24
CA THR A 10 -40.07 7.87 -42.29
C THR A 10 -38.61 8.31 -42.26
N GLU A 11 -37.97 8.02 -43.38
CA GLU A 11 -36.59 8.31 -43.72
C GLU A 11 -36.51 9.71 -44.36
N PHE A 12 -35.59 10.54 -43.84
CA PHE A 12 -34.69 11.45 -44.56
C PHE A 12 -35.23 12.53 -45.51
N GLU A 13 -34.91 13.79 -45.21
CA GLU A 13 -34.57 14.78 -46.24
C GLU A 13 -33.54 15.78 -45.69
N LEU A 14 -32.29 15.72 -46.17
CA LEU A 14 -31.27 16.74 -45.90
C LEU A 14 -31.47 17.93 -46.85
N PRO A 15 -31.56 19.18 -46.36
CA PRO A 15 -31.53 20.34 -47.23
C PRO A 15 -30.11 20.59 -47.76
N SER A 16 -30.03 20.86 -49.07
CA SER A 16 -28.81 21.16 -49.82
C SER A 16 -28.29 22.57 -49.54
N ARG A 17 -26.97 22.75 -49.73
CA ARG A 17 -26.22 24.01 -49.63
C ARG A 17 -26.43 24.95 -50.82
N ASP A 18 -26.01 26.20 -50.56
CA ASP A 18 -25.71 27.34 -51.46
C ASP A 18 -26.86 28.29 -51.82
N ASP A 19 -26.87 29.47 -51.20
CA ASP A 19 -26.46 30.73 -51.83
C ASP A 19 -26.30 31.84 -50.78
N ARG A 20 -25.39 32.78 -51.07
CA ARG A 20 -24.69 33.68 -50.16
C ARG A 20 -25.41 34.99 -49.86
N ASP A 21 -24.90 35.66 -48.81
CA ASP A 21 -24.52 37.08 -48.72
C ASP A 21 -25.19 37.91 -47.61
N ASP A 22 -24.29 38.54 -46.84
CA ASP A 22 -24.40 39.77 -46.06
C ASP A 22 -25.40 39.84 -44.92
N LEU A 23 -24.92 39.69 -43.68
CA LEU A 23 -25.12 40.70 -42.63
C LEU A 23 -23.96 40.65 -41.61
N ASP A 24 -23.28 41.80 -41.51
CA ASP A 24 -22.31 42.22 -40.49
C ASP A 24 -22.86 42.15 -39.05
N ASP A 25 -21.93 42.26 -38.08
CA ASP A 25 -22.10 42.37 -36.62
C ASP A 25 -22.71 41.12 -35.95
N ASP A 26 -22.05 40.37 -35.07
CA ASP A 26 -21.13 40.74 -34.00
C ASP A 26 -20.05 39.64 -33.85
N LEU A 27 -18.79 39.98 -34.13
CA LEU A 27 -17.66 39.26 -33.55
C LEU A 27 -17.60 39.66 -32.08
N GLU A 28 -18.38 39.00 -31.23
CA GLU A 28 -18.16 39.08 -29.79
C GLU A 28 -16.75 38.56 -29.52
N GLU A 29 -15.94 39.51 -29.10
CA GLU A 29 -14.56 39.42 -28.67
C GLU A 29 -14.38 38.22 -27.73
N LEU A 30 -13.35 37.43 -28.01
CA LEU A 30 -12.90 36.33 -27.17
C LEU A 30 -12.68 36.84 -25.74
N ASP A 31 -13.59 36.53 -24.82
CA ASP A 31 -13.25 36.40 -23.41
C ASP A 31 -13.13 34.90 -23.12
N LEU A 32 -12.09 34.30 -23.69
CA LEU A 32 -11.51 33.11 -23.07
C LEU A 32 -10.87 33.65 -21.80
N GLY A 33 -11.67 33.77 -20.75
CA GLY A 33 -11.20 33.91 -19.39
C GLY A 33 -10.16 32.82 -19.19
N ASP A 34 -8.92 33.27 -19.15
CA ASP A 34 -7.76 32.57 -18.67
C ASP A 34 -7.96 32.36 -17.17
N ASP A 35 -8.97 31.56 -16.82
CA ASP A 35 -9.01 30.87 -15.54
C ASP A 35 -8.11 29.65 -15.73
N SER A 36 -6.81 29.91 -15.95
CA SER A 36 -5.82 29.10 -15.26
C SER A 36 -6.03 29.42 -13.78
N ASP A 37 -7.02 28.78 -13.19
CA ASP A 37 -6.91 28.39 -11.80
C ASP A 37 -5.67 27.49 -11.78
N ASP A 38 -4.49 28.12 -11.64
CA ASP A 38 -3.42 27.60 -10.82
C ASP A 38 -4.05 27.43 -9.42
N ASP A 39 -4.92 26.43 -9.29
CA ASP A 39 -4.94 25.62 -8.10
C ASP A 39 -3.62 24.83 -8.19
N ASP A 40 -2.50 25.54 -7.96
CA ASP A 40 -1.45 25.03 -7.10
C ASP A 40 -2.13 24.83 -5.73
N ASP A 41 -3.06 23.89 -5.65
CA ASP A 41 -3.11 22.99 -4.51
C ASP A 41 -1.76 22.27 -4.60
N ASP A 42 -0.71 22.97 -4.13
CA ASP A 42 0.33 22.34 -3.36
C ASP A 42 -0.48 21.66 -2.25
N ASP A 43 -0.96 20.45 -2.56
CA ASP A 43 -1.31 19.46 -1.58
C ASP A 43 -0.03 19.38 -0.75
N ASP A 44 0.03 20.18 0.33
CA ASP A 44 0.87 19.95 1.48
C ASP A 44 0.38 18.60 2.03
N PHE A 45 0.62 17.53 1.27
CA PHE A 45 0.84 16.22 1.81
C PHE A 45 2.03 16.46 2.71
N ASP A 46 1.76 16.68 3.99
CA ASP A 46 2.79 16.84 5.01
C ASP A 46 3.84 15.77 4.70
N GLU A 47 5.00 16.19 4.17
CA GLU A 47 6.02 15.28 3.69
C GLU A 47 6.46 14.50 4.92
N ILE A 48 6.04 13.23 4.99
CA ILE A 48 6.28 12.40 6.15
C ILE A 48 7.80 12.32 6.34
N GLU A 49 8.27 12.69 7.53
CA GLU A 49 9.70 12.67 7.83
C GLU A 49 10.19 11.22 7.82
N ASP A 50 11.41 11.01 7.32
CA ASP A 50 12.07 9.70 7.37
C ASP A 50 12.17 9.21 8.83
N ALA A 51 11.82 7.96 9.07
CA ALA A 51 12.10 7.30 10.34
C ALA A 51 13.62 7.27 10.58
N THR A 52 14.03 7.74 11.75
CA THR A 52 15.43 7.75 12.14
C THR A 52 15.85 6.39 12.69
N ALA A 53 17.15 6.20 12.88
CA ALA A 53 17.66 4.97 13.48
C ALA A 53 17.17 4.74 14.93
N ASP A 54 16.71 5.78 15.63
CA ASP A 54 16.13 5.67 16.97
C ASP A 54 14.64 5.27 16.93
N ASP A 55 13.97 5.45 15.79
CA ASP A 55 12.55 5.10 15.59
C ASP A 55 12.36 3.67 15.08
N ILE A 56 13.42 3.02 14.56
CA ILE A 56 13.36 1.71 13.91
C ILE A 56 13.99 0.66 14.81
N ASP A 57 13.19 -0.23 15.38
CA ASP A 57 13.71 -1.26 16.30
C ASP A 57 14.39 -2.41 15.53
N LEU A 58 13.82 -2.82 14.40
CA LEU A 58 14.41 -3.86 13.54
C LEU A 58 13.92 -3.79 12.10
N VAL A 59 14.77 -4.30 11.20
CA VAL A 59 14.41 -4.67 9.82
C VAL A 59 15.02 -6.04 9.53
N VAL A 60 14.19 -7.09 9.48
CA VAL A 60 14.67 -8.48 9.33
C VAL A 60 14.09 -9.11 8.08
N GLY A 61 14.97 -9.65 7.24
CA GLY A 61 14.62 -10.51 6.11
C GLY A 61 14.66 -11.98 6.52
N VAL A 62 13.55 -12.68 6.34
CA VAL A 62 13.35 -14.09 6.67
C VAL A 62 13.08 -14.89 5.40
N TYR A 63 13.78 -16.01 5.23
CA TYR A 63 13.60 -16.90 4.08
C TYR A 63 14.06 -18.33 4.38
N ARG A 64 13.95 -19.23 3.40
CA ARG A 64 14.46 -20.60 3.51
C ARG A 64 15.46 -20.88 2.40
N GLU A 65 16.69 -21.19 2.79
CA GLU A 65 17.75 -21.67 1.90
C GLU A 65 17.90 -23.19 2.07
N ASP A 66 17.72 -23.96 1.00
CA ASP A 66 17.72 -25.43 1.03
C ASP A 66 16.78 -26.03 2.11
N GLY A 67 15.66 -25.36 2.36
CA GLY A 67 14.66 -25.74 3.36
C GLY A 67 14.99 -25.34 4.80
N GLN A 68 16.19 -24.83 5.07
CA GLN A 68 16.61 -24.36 6.39
C GLN A 68 16.17 -22.90 6.62
N PRO A 69 15.60 -22.55 7.79
CA PRO A 69 15.24 -21.17 8.10
C PRO A 69 16.49 -20.28 8.22
N VAL A 70 16.45 -19.16 7.51
CA VAL A 70 17.44 -18.08 7.55
C VAL A 70 16.72 -16.79 7.91
N ALA A 71 17.34 -16.00 8.77
CA ALA A 71 16.94 -14.63 9.04
C ALA A 71 18.19 -13.75 9.02
N THR A 72 18.09 -12.56 8.45
CA THR A 72 19.21 -11.62 8.28
C THR A 72 18.74 -10.22 8.66
N ALA A 73 19.52 -9.55 9.51
CA ALA A 73 19.35 -8.12 9.75
C ALA A 73 19.65 -7.36 8.46
N LEU A 74 18.71 -6.55 8.02
CA LEU A 74 18.84 -5.69 6.86
C LEU A 74 19.18 -4.27 7.32
N ALA A 75 19.41 -3.36 6.37
CA ALA A 75 19.64 -1.95 6.69
C ALA A 75 18.36 -1.32 7.26
N LEU A 76 18.51 -0.51 8.31
CA LEU A 76 17.38 0.21 8.94
C LEU A 76 16.69 1.14 7.95
N ASP A 77 17.44 1.79 7.05
CA ASP A 77 16.89 2.69 6.01
C ASP A 77 15.82 2.05 5.12
N LEU A 78 15.72 0.72 5.07
CA LEU A 78 14.64 0.03 4.35
C LEU A 78 13.26 0.20 5.00
N ALA A 79 13.19 0.67 6.24
CA ALA A 79 11.94 1.06 6.89
C ALA A 79 11.40 2.41 6.38
N ASN A 80 12.09 3.07 5.45
CA ASN A 80 11.64 4.31 4.80
C ASN A 80 11.25 4.12 3.33
N ASP A 81 11.42 2.92 2.76
CA ASP A 81 11.17 2.66 1.33
C ASP A 81 10.70 1.22 1.11
N LEU A 82 9.39 1.06 0.87
CA LEU A 82 8.78 -0.25 0.63
C LEU A 82 9.31 -0.91 -0.65
N ASP A 83 9.55 -0.14 -1.71
CA ASP A 83 10.01 -0.66 -2.99
C ASP A 83 11.44 -1.20 -2.92
N GLU A 84 12.33 -0.53 -2.19
CA GLU A 84 13.68 -1.02 -1.92
C GLU A 84 13.63 -2.23 -0.97
N LEU A 85 12.78 -2.24 0.07
CA LEU A 85 12.58 -3.43 0.90
C LEU A 85 12.12 -4.64 0.06
N ILE A 86 11.11 -4.47 -0.80
CA ILE A 86 10.67 -5.51 -1.73
C ILE A 86 11.82 -5.96 -2.64
N SER A 87 12.60 -5.01 -3.17
CA SER A 87 13.74 -5.29 -4.04
C SER A 87 14.83 -6.08 -3.33
N GLN A 88 15.10 -5.80 -2.06
CA GLN A 88 16.01 -6.57 -1.20
C GLN A 88 15.50 -8.00 -0.98
N LEU A 89 14.22 -8.16 -0.69
CA LEU A 89 13.59 -9.48 -0.47
C LEU A 89 13.60 -10.34 -1.74
N ARG A 90 13.40 -9.74 -2.92
CA ARG A 90 13.47 -10.44 -4.22
C ARG A 90 14.84 -11.07 -4.50
N ARG A 91 15.92 -10.56 -3.89
CA ARG A 91 17.28 -11.09 -4.07
C ARG A 91 17.55 -12.36 -3.27
N GLN A 92 16.69 -12.70 -2.31
CA GLN A 92 16.92 -13.85 -1.44
C GLN A 92 16.60 -15.18 -2.15
N PRO A 93 17.41 -16.23 -1.95
CA PRO A 93 17.16 -17.55 -2.53
C PRO A 93 16.03 -18.23 -1.76
N ALA A 94 14.78 -18.08 -2.19
CA ALA A 94 13.63 -18.60 -1.46
C ALA A 94 12.57 -19.27 -2.35
N ASP A 95 12.49 -20.60 -2.30
CA ASP A 95 11.46 -21.38 -3.01
C ASP A 95 10.02 -21.05 -2.53
N ALA A 96 9.86 -20.65 -1.27
CA ALA A 96 8.57 -20.32 -0.64
C ALA A 96 8.32 -18.81 -0.50
N GLY A 97 9.21 -17.98 -1.06
CA GLY A 97 9.25 -16.53 -0.89
C GLY A 97 10.07 -16.08 0.33
N ALA A 98 10.38 -14.78 0.32
CA ALA A 98 11.04 -14.08 1.42
C ALA A 98 10.01 -13.20 2.16
N ILE A 99 10.20 -13.02 3.45
CA ILE A 99 9.36 -12.22 4.34
C ILE A 99 10.24 -11.12 4.95
N GLY A 100 9.88 -9.86 4.78
CA GLY A 100 10.40 -8.75 5.54
C GLY A 100 9.53 -8.51 6.77
N MET A 101 10.17 -8.25 7.90
CA MET A 101 9.55 -7.90 9.17
C MET A 101 10.20 -6.61 9.64
N VAL A 102 9.40 -5.58 9.88
CA VAL A 102 9.85 -4.25 10.31
C VAL A 102 9.08 -3.86 11.57
N SER A 103 9.79 -3.32 12.55
CA SER A 103 9.24 -2.78 13.79
C SER A 103 9.61 -1.32 13.90
N LEU A 104 8.65 -0.49 14.30
CA LEU A 104 8.81 0.94 14.52
C LEU A 104 8.31 1.29 15.92
N VAL A 105 9.12 2.04 16.66
CA VAL A 105 8.86 2.64 17.98
C VAL A 105 8.28 1.70 19.04
N GLY A 106 8.41 0.38 18.86
CA GLY A 106 7.76 -0.62 19.70
C GLY A 106 6.23 -0.72 19.56
N GLU A 107 5.59 0.05 18.66
CA GLU A 107 4.12 0.12 18.57
C GLU A 107 3.58 -0.40 17.23
N VAL A 108 4.33 -0.20 16.14
CA VAL A 108 3.87 -0.56 14.79
C VAL A 108 4.76 -1.65 14.22
N PHE A 109 4.15 -2.66 13.59
CA PHE A 109 4.89 -3.61 12.76
C PHE A 109 4.34 -3.72 11.34
N VAL A 110 5.26 -4.05 10.44
CA VAL A 110 4.99 -4.31 9.02
C VAL A 110 5.50 -5.69 8.66
N ILE A 111 4.71 -6.44 7.89
CA ILE A 111 5.12 -7.70 7.28
C ILE A 111 4.94 -7.62 5.77
N VAL A 112 6.04 -7.79 5.04
CA VAL A 112 6.04 -7.84 3.57
C VAL A 112 6.42 -9.23 3.13
N ARG A 113 5.63 -9.87 2.28
CA ARG A 113 5.97 -11.18 1.71
C ARG A 113 6.10 -11.12 0.21
N VAL A 114 7.25 -11.56 -0.30
CA VAL A 114 7.57 -11.57 -1.72
C VAL A 114 7.74 -13.01 -2.23
N ARG A 115 6.93 -13.39 -3.21
CA ARG A 115 6.95 -14.69 -3.90
C ARG A 115 6.96 -14.53 -5.41
N GLY A 116 8.15 -14.52 -6.00
CA GLY A 116 8.30 -14.25 -7.43
C GLY A 116 7.78 -12.85 -7.76
N ALA A 117 6.69 -12.78 -8.55
CA ALA A 117 6.04 -11.52 -8.89
C ALA A 117 4.97 -11.07 -7.89
N ASN A 118 4.53 -11.95 -6.99
CA ASN A 118 3.48 -11.64 -6.01
C ASN A 118 4.11 -10.98 -4.78
N VAL A 119 3.56 -9.84 -4.39
CA VAL A 119 3.89 -9.11 -3.17
C VAL A 119 2.60 -9.01 -2.35
N GLN A 120 2.69 -9.34 -1.07
CA GLN A 120 1.62 -9.17 -0.07
C GLN A 120 2.21 -8.32 1.05
N VAL A 121 1.42 -7.39 1.58
CA VAL A 121 1.82 -6.50 2.66
C VAL A 121 0.77 -6.55 3.76
N LEU A 122 1.23 -6.34 4.99
CA LEU A 122 0.40 -6.12 6.17
C LEU A 122 1.06 -5.03 7.00
N LEU A 123 0.25 -4.06 7.41
CA LEU A 123 0.57 -3.01 8.37
C LEU A 123 -0.34 -3.23 9.59
N SER A 124 0.24 -3.26 10.79
CA SER A 124 -0.50 -3.57 12.02
C SER A 124 -1.58 -2.57 12.37
N ASP A 125 -1.37 -1.30 12.01
CA ASP A 125 -2.28 -0.19 12.28
C ASP A 125 -2.30 0.77 11.09
N ALA A 126 -3.47 0.97 10.46
CA ALA A 126 -3.62 1.87 9.32
C ALA A 126 -3.30 3.34 9.62
N ALA A 127 -3.47 3.83 10.85
CA ALA A 127 -3.21 5.21 11.23
C ALA A 127 -1.71 5.56 11.14
N ALA A 128 -0.84 4.56 11.32
CA ALA A 128 0.61 4.68 11.18
C ALA A 128 1.04 5.21 9.80
N ALA A 129 0.20 5.10 8.77
CA ALA A 129 0.46 5.65 7.44
C ALA A 129 0.42 7.19 7.38
N GLY A 130 -0.03 7.86 8.45
CA GLY A 130 0.08 9.31 8.63
C GLY A 130 1.44 9.75 9.14
N ASP A 131 2.19 8.87 9.82
CA ASP A 131 3.41 9.22 10.54
C ASP A 131 4.67 8.54 10.01
N TRP A 132 4.56 7.39 9.32
CA TRP A 132 5.71 6.56 8.97
C TRP A 132 5.81 6.30 7.46
N PRO A 133 6.97 6.55 6.81
CA PRO A 133 7.09 6.45 5.36
C PRO A 133 6.76 5.06 4.79
N ILE A 134 7.23 3.97 5.41
CA ILE A 134 6.88 2.61 4.94
C ILE A 134 5.39 2.30 5.10
N ALA A 135 4.73 2.83 6.13
CA ALA A 135 3.29 2.65 6.32
C ALA A 135 2.50 3.43 5.27
N ARG A 136 2.96 4.65 4.94
CA ARG A 136 2.46 5.46 3.82
C ARG A 136 2.59 4.73 2.50
N ASP A 137 3.78 4.22 2.19
CA ASP A 137 4.02 3.42 0.99
C ASP A 137 3.11 2.20 0.91
N ILE A 138 2.77 1.56 2.04
CA ILE A 138 1.84 0.43 2.07
C ILE A 138 0.42 0.88 1.72
N ALA A 139 -0.04 2.00 2.27
CA ALA A 139 -1.34 2.56 1.93
C ALA A 139 -1.42 2.89 0.44
N ASP A 140 -0.39 3.55 -0.11
CA ASP A 140 -0.29 3.88 -1.52
C ASP A 140 -0.21 2.61 -2.40
N PHE A 141 0.54 1.60 -1.98
CA PHE A 141 0.63 0.30 -2.65
C PHE A 141 -0.72 -0.43 -2.71
N LEU A 142 -1.54 -0.31 -1.67
CA LEU A 142 -2.87 -0.90 -1.59
C LEU A 142 -3.95 -0.01 -2.26
N GLY A 143 -3.62 1.22 -2.64
CA GLY A 143 -4.54 2.19 -3.20
C GLY A 143 -5.55 2.73 -2.18
N VAL A 144 -5.12 2.87 -0.92
CA VAL A 144 -5.91 3.46 0.17
C VAL A 144 -5.68 4.97 0.15
N GLU A 145 -6.74 5.72 -0.15
CA GLU A 145 -6.67 7.18 -0.27
C GLU A 145 -6.91 7.89 1.08
N GLU A 146 -7.75 7.31 1.95
CA GLU A 146 -8.13 7.88 3.24
C GLU A 146 -7.36 7.18 4.36
N ILE A 147 -6.48 7.93 5.03
CA ILE A 147 -5.75 7.45 6.20
C ILE A 147 -6.53 7.84 7.46
N PRO A 148 -6.73 6.93 8.43
CA PRO A 148 -7.33 7.28 9.71
C PRO A 148 -6.52 8.37 10.43
N ASP A 149 -7.20 9.17 11.25
CA ASP A 149 -6.51 10.13 12.12
C ASP A 149 -5.66 9.36 13.15
N PRO A 150 -4.41 9.77 13.43
CA PRO A 150 -3.56 9.12 14.42
C PRO A 150 -4.14 9.10 15.84
N ASP A 151 -5.08 9.99 16.16
CA ASP A 151 -5.77 10.01 17.46
C ASP A 151 -6.96 9.02 17.55
N ASP A 152 -7.35 8.37 16.44
CA ASP A 152 -8.51 7.46 16.37
C ASP A 152 -8.11 5.97 16.49
N GLU A 153 -9.04 5.12 16.96
CA GLU A 153 -8.87 3.67 16.89
C GLU A 153 -8.87 3.21 15.42
N SER A 154 -7.86 2.42 15.04
CA SER A 154 -7.62 2.01 13.65
C SER A 154 -7.44 0.50 13.53
N GLU A 155 -7.75 -0.03 12.35
CA GLU A 155 -7.67 -1.46 12.02
C GLU A 155 -6.38 -1.77 11.25
N PRO A 156 -5.90 -3.04 11.27
CA PRO A 156 -4.78 -3.44 10.42
C PRO A 156 -5.10 -3.28 8.94
N MET A 157 -4.08 -2.92 8.15
CA MET A 157 -4.20 -2.69 6.72
C MET A 157 -3.45 -3.76 5.91
N GLY A 158 -4.09 -4.32 4.89
CA GLY A 158 -3.47 -5.27 3.96
C GLY A 158 -3.97 -6.72 4.11
N ASP A 159 -3.08 -7.69 3.96
CA ASP A 159 -3.43 -9.11 3.88
C ASP A 159 -3.12 -9.87 5.18
N LEU A 160 -4.12 -10.01 6.07
CA LEU A 160 -4.00 -10.80 7.30
C LEU A 160 -3.65 -12.28 7.06
N GLY A 161 -3.96 -12.81 5.88
CA GLY A 161 -3.69 -14.19 5.47
C GLY A 161 -2.30 -14.40 4.86
N LEU A 162 -1.43 -13.39 4.81
CA LEU A 162 -0.15 -13.46 4.11
C LEU A 162 0.79 -14.58 4.61
N LEU A 163 0.60 -15.05 5.86
CA LEU A 163 1.35 -16.14 6.50
C LEU A 163 0.53 -17.42 6.76
N ALA A 164 -0.71 -17.51 6.24
CA ALA A 164 -1.62 -18.64 6.50
C ALA A 164 -1.04 -19.99 6.08
N ASP A 165 -0.30 -20.05 4.97
CA ASP A 165 0.33 -21.27 4.47
C ASP A 165 1.55 -21.73 5.28
N VAL A 166 2.12 -20.87 6.13
CA VAL A 166 3.30 -21.18 6.96
C VAL A 166 2.97 -21.27 8.45
N GLY A 167 1.69 -21.14 8.82
CA GLY A 167 1.20 -21.51 10.15
C GLY A 167 0.75 -20.36 11.04
N VAL A 168 0.45 -19.18 10.47
CA VAL A 168 -0.23 -18.08 11.17
C VAL A 168 -1.51 -17.77 10.42
N SER A 169 -2.65 -18.12 11.00
CA SER A 169 -3.96 -17.86 10.38
C SER A 169 -4.34 -16.38 10.44
N ASP A 170 -5.29 -15.97 9.61
CA ASP A 170 -5.81 -14.60 9.55
C ASP A 170 -6.30 -14.12 10.92
N PHE A 171 -7.02 -14.97 11.66
CA PHE A 171 -7.50 -14.68 13.01
C PHE A 171 -6.36 -14.57 14.05
N GLU A 172 -5.30 -15.35 13.89
CA GLU A 172 -4.11 -15.20 14.74
C GLU A 172 -3.34 -13.93 14.41
N MET A 173 -3.28 -13.55 13.13
CA MET A 173 -2.65 -12.31 12.70
C MET A 173 -3.41 -11.10 13.21
N GLU A 174 -4.73 -11.09 13.08
CA GLU A 174 -5.63 -10.07 13.65
C GLU A 174 -5.41 -9.94 15.16
N ALA A 175 -5.33 -11.06 15.88
CA ALA A 175 -5.05 -11.05 17.32
C ALA A 175 -3.66 -10.49 17.69
N PHE A 176 -2.67 -10.57 16.79
CA PHE A 176 -1.38 -9.90 16.99
C PHE A 176 -1.46 -8.40 16.71
N CYS A 177 -2.25 -7.98 15.71
CA CYS A 177 -2.47 -6.56 15.44
C CYS A 177 -3.25 -5.88 16.58
N ASP A 178 -4.19 -6.57 17.21
CA ASP A 178 -4.99 -6.07 18.33
C ASP A 178 -4.26 -6.11 19.71
N ASP A 179 -3.01 -6.58 19.75
CA ASP A 179 -2.22 -6.69 20.99
C ASP A 179 -1.38 -5.42 21.24
N TYR A 180 -2.04 -4.38 21.75
CA TYR A 180 -1.41 -3.10 22.10
C TYR A 180 -0.65 -3.12 23.43
N ASP A 181 -0.66 -4.25 24.16
CA ASP A 181 0.03 -4.39 25.45
C ASP A 181 1.48 -4.87 25.29
N SER A 182 1.85 -5.32 24.09
CA SER A 182 3.14 -5.93 23.77
C SER A 182 3.91 -5.08 22.77
N ASP A 183 5.23 -5.04 22.90
CA ASP A 183 6.08 -4.32 21.94
C ASP A 183 6.06 -5.03 20.57
N SER A 184 6.08 -4.24 19.49
CA SER A 184 5.90 -4.72 18.13
C SER A 184 7.02 -5.67 17.65
N ASP A 185 8.23 -5.51 18.16
CA ASP A 185 9.36 -6.43 17.93
C ASP A 185 9.18 -7.78 18.65
N GLU A 186 8.61 -7.78 19.86
CA GLU A 186 8.23 -8.99 20.60
C GLU A 186 7.13 -9.75 19.86
N LEU A 187 6.11 -9.06 19.35
CA LEU A 187 5.06 -9.64 18.52
C LEU A 187 5.63 -10.29 17.25
N LEU A 188 6.55 -9.62 16.55
CA LEU A 188 7.26 -10.18 15.40
C LEU A 188 8.09 -11.41 15.78
N ALA A 189 8.71 -11.43 16.95
CA ALA A 189 9.42 -12.60 17.46
C ALA A 189 8.47 -13.80 17.71
N GLU A 190 7.26 -13.56 18.22
CA GLU A 190 6.24 -14.59 18.38
C GLU A 190 5.76 -15.15 17.03
N ILE A 191 5.50 -14.27 16.06
CA ILE A 191 5.16 -14.63 14.69
C ILE A 191 6.29 -15.49 14.09
N ALA A 192 7.55 -15.10 14.29
CA ALA A 192 8.72 -15.85 13.85
C ALA A 192 8.80 -17.26 14.47
N GLU A 193 8.45 -17.43 15.74
CA GLU A 193 8.38 -18.75 16.39
C GLU A 193 7.24 -19.61 15.78
N LYS A 194 6.09 -19.00 15.45
CA LYS A 194 4.98 -19.70 14.78
C LYS A 194 5.39 -20.24 13.41
N ILE A 195 6.03 -19.42 12.57
CA ILE A 195 6.48 -19.82 11.21
C ILE A 195 7.79 -20.63 11.19
N LYS A 196 8.28 -21.05 12.37
CA LYS A 196 9.45 -21.94 12.55
C LYS A 196 10.78 -21.32 12.12
N VAL A 197 10.93 -20.02 12.33
CA VAL A 197 12.18 -19.27 12.08
C VAL A 197 12.72 -18.59 13.35
N GLY A 198 12.01 -18.64 14.47
CA GLY A 198 12.32 -17.92 15.73
C GLY A 198 13.79 -17.94 16.17
N PRO A 199 14.49 -19.10 16.23
CA PRO A 199 15.91 -19.11 16.59
C PRO A 199 16.82 -18.36 15.62
N ALA A 200 16.48 -18.32 14.33
CA ALA A 200 17.22 -17.52 13.34
C ALA A 200 16.88 -16.04 13.48
N PHE A 201 15.59 -15.73 13.64
CA PHE A 201 15.10 -14.37 13.85
C PHE A 201 15.77 -13.69 15.04
N ARG A 202 15.76 -14.32 16.21
CA ARG A 202 16.41 -13.76 17.42
C ARG A 202 17.90 -13.46 17.23
N ARG A 203 18.63 -14.31 16.51
CA ARG A 203 20.05 -14.04 16.18
C ARG A 203 20.21 -12.84 15.24
N ALA A 204 19.25 -12.60 14.36
CA ALA A 204 19.26 -11.42 13.51
C ALA A 204 18.98 -10.16 14.34
N VAL A 205 18.00 -10.23 15.26
CA VAL A 205 17.64 -9.12 16.15
C VAL A 205 18.80 -8.67 17.04
N GLU A 206 19.59 -9.61 17.58
CA GLU A 206 20.83 -9.32 18.34
C GLU A 206 21.86 -8.45 17.59
N SER A 207 21.67 -8.16 16.30
CA SER A 207 22.53 -7.27 15.50
C SER A 207 22.15 -5.80 15.60
N PHE A 208 20.98 -5.48 16.15
CA PHE A 208 20.49 -4.11 16.37
C PHE A 208 20.79 -3.59 17.80
N ASP A 209 21.17 -4.48 18.72
CA ASP A 209 21.61 -4.17 20.10
C ASP A 209 23.05 -3.59 20.24
#